data_AF-A0A353Y062-F1
#
_entry.id   AF-A0A353Y062-F1
#
_cell.length_a   1.000
_cell.length_b   1.000
_cell.length_c   1.000
_cell.angle_alpha   90.00
_cell.angle_beta   90.00
_cell.angle_gamma   90.00
#
_symmetry.space_group_name_H-M   'P 1'
#
loop_
_entity.id
_entity.type
_entity.pdbx_description
1 polymer ?
#
loop_
_entity_poly.entity_id
_entity_poly.type
_entity_poly.pdbx_seq_one_letter_code
_entity_poly.pdbx_strand_id
1 'polypeptide(L)'
;MESDHKPLLQIPGVGSKFVEKFAQLGIDSIDDLKGRDPLALYQQYCDLCGGKVDRCVLYVFRSAIYYAEHNQHDAEKLKWWNWKD
;
A
#
# COMPACT_ATOMS: atom_id res chain seq x y z
N MET A 1 -23.36 -9.64 -9.05
CA MET A 1 -22.08 -9.12 -9.55
C MET A 1 -21.30 -8.78 -8.31
N GLU A 2 -20.48 -9.72 -7.86
CA GLU A 2 -19.63 -9.53 -6.68
C GLU A 2 -18.47 -8.68 -7.17
N SER A 3 -18.51 -7.38 -6.88
CA SER A 3 -17.36 -6.53 -7.14
C SER A 3 -16.28 -6.98 -6.15
N ASP A 4 -15.29 -7.73 -6.63
CA ASP A 4 -14.09 -8.19 -5.91
C ASP A 4 -13.23 -7.00 -5.46
N HIS A 5 -13.79 -6.09 -4.66
CA HIS A 5 -13.06 -5.03 -3.98
C HIS A 5 -12.32 -5.64 -2.81
N LYS A 6 -11.14 -6.22 -3.11
CA LYS A 6 -10.27 -6.76 -2.08
C LYS A 6 -9.87 -5.63 -1.14
N PRO A 7 -10.27 -5.68 0.14
CA PRO A 7 -9.98 -4.60 1.06
C PRO A 7 -8.48 -4.55 1.31
N LEU A 8 -7.92 -3.34 1.36
CA LEU A 8 -6.51 -3.10 1.68
C LEU A 8 -6.07 -3.75 3.01
N LEU A 9 -7.01 -3.98 3.93
CA LEU A 9 -6.83 -4.72 5.19
C LEU A 9 -6.41 -6.18 5.01
N GLN A 10 -6.58 -6.79 3.82
CA GLN A 10 -6.07 -8.14 3.57
C GLN A 10 -4.55 -8.18 3.46
N ILE A 11 -3.92 -7.03 3.18
CA ILE A 11 -2.47 -6.96 3.05
C ILE A 11 -1.87 -7.06 4.45
N PRO A 12 -1.08 -8.11 4.74
CA PRO A 12 -0.43 -8.23 6.04
C PRO A 12 0.50 -7.05 6.31
N GLY A 13 0.20 -6.27 7.35
CA GLY A 13 0.93 -5.04 7.68
C GLY A 13 0.18 -3.74 7.40
N VAL A 14 -0.89 -3.80 6.61
CA VAL A 14 -1.76 -2.65 6.36
C VAL A 14 -2.86 -2.63 7.43
N GLY A 15 -2.71 -1.71 8.39
CA GLY A 15 -3.76 -1.42 9.36
C GLY A 15 -4.75 -0.37 8.85
N SER A 16 -5.85 -0.14 9.57
CA SER A 16 -6.89 0.84 9.22
C SER A 16 -6.33 2.25 8.99
N LYS A 17 -5.28 2.65 9.73
CA LYS A 17 -4.59 3.94 9.52
C LYS A 17 -3.97 4.06 8.15
N PHE A 18 -3.48 2.96 7.56
CA PHE A 18 -2.94 2.96 6.22
C PHE A 18 -4.05 2.96 5.17
N VAL A 19 -5.15 2.25 5.43
CA VAL A 19 -6.35 2.32 4.58
C VAL A 19 -6.84 3.76 4.42
N GLU A 20 -6.89 4.55 5.51
CA GLU A 20 -7.23 5.97 5.41
C GLU A 20 -6.23 6.79 4.57
N LYS A 21 -4.92 6.45 4.61
CA LYS A 21 -3.90 7.12 3.79
C LYS A 21 -4.06 6.78 2.32
N PHE A 22 -4.32 5.52 2.01
CA PHE A 22 -4.63 5.08 0.65
C PHE A 22 -5.91 5.74 0.13
N ALA A 23 -6.96 5.80 0.96
CA ALA A 23 -8.21 6.48 0.61
C ALA A 23 -8.00 7.97 0.30
N GLN A 24 -7.12 8.65 1.04
CA GLN A 24 -6.73 10.04 0.74
C GLN A 24 -6.00 10.18 -0.61
N LEU A 25 -5.32 9.14 -1.07
CA LEU A 25 -4.68 9.07 -2.39
C LEU A 25 -5.65 8.63 -3.50
N GLY A 26 -6.91 8.32 -3.17
CA GLY A 26 -7.91 7.80 -4.10
C GLY A 26 -7.83 6.28 -4.31
N ILE A 27 -7.14 5.56 -3.42
CA ILE A 27 -6.99 4.10 -3.46
C ILE A 27 -7.92 3.48 -2.41
N ASP A 28 -8.95 2.77 -2.84
CA ASP A 28 -9.86 2.05 -1.92
C ASP A 28 -9.60 0.53 -1.86
N SER A 29 -8.96 -0.01 -2.89
CA SER A 29 -8.84 -1.45 -3.12
C SER A 29 -7.43 -1.87 -3.53
N ILE A 30 -7.10 -3.15 -3.32
CA ILE A 30 -5.83 -3.73 -3.75
C ILE A 30 -5.65 -3.63 -5.27
N ASP A 31 -6.74 -3.73 -6.03
CA ASP A 31 -6.66 -3.63 -7.49
C ASP A 31 -6.19 -2.25 -7.98
N ASP A 32 -6.57 -1.16 -7.29
CA ASP A 32 -6.14 0.20 -7.65
C ASP A 32 -4.63 0.43 -7.40
N LEU A 33 -4.03 -0.37 -6.52
CA LEU A 33 -2.58 -0.37 -6.30
C LEU A 33 -1.81 -1.04 -7.46
N LYS A 34 -2.47 -1.89 -8.24
CA LYS A 34 -1.80 -2.68 -9.26
C LYS A 34 -1.30 -1.76 -10.39
N GLY A 35 0.00 -1.80 -10.65
CA GLY A 35 0.64 -0.93 -11.65
C GLY A 35 0.86 0.52 -11.17
N ARG A 36 0.63 0.82 -9.89
CA ARG A 36 1.03 2.10 -9.27
C ARG A 36 2.48 2.06 -8.82
N ASP A 37 3.11 3.23 -8.82
CA ASP A 37 4.49 3.38 -8.34
C ASP A 37 4.51 3.69 -6.83
N PRO A 38 5.17 2.87 -5.98
CA PRO A 38 5.16 3.09 -4.53
C PRO A 38 5.85 4.40 -4.14
N LEU A 39 6.86 4.80 -4.90
CA LEU A 39 7.57 6.07 -4.70
C LEU A 39 6.66 7.27 -5.02
N ALA A 40 5.90 7.18 -6.12
CA ALA A 40 4.96 8.22 -6.53
C ALA A 40 3.84 8.38 -5.50
N LEU A 41 3.25 7.28 -5.00
CA LEU A 41 2.25 7.33 -3.93
C LEU A 41 2.80 7.98 -2.66
N TYR A 42 4.04 7.65 -2.28
CA TYR A 42 4.70 8.26 -1.13
C TYR A 42 4.92 9.76 -1.33
N GLN A 43 5.36 10.18 -2.52
CA GLN A 43 5.53 11.59 -2.85
C GLN A 43 4.19 12.34 -2.84
N GLN A 44 3.14 11.79 -3.43
CA GLN A 44 1.80 12.38 -3.37
C GLN A 44 1.31 12.50 -1.92
N TYR A 45 1.56 11.48 -1.09
CA TYR A 45 1.18 11.53 0.32
C TYR A 45 2.00 12.55 1.12
N CYS A 46 3.29 12.69 0.80
CA CYS A 46 4.16 13.73 1.35
C CYS A 46 3.65 15.14 0.99
N ASP A 47 3.22 15.35 -0.25
CA ASP A 47 2.59 16.60 -0.71
C ASP A 47 1.27 16.87 0.04
N LEU A 48 0.40 15.86 0.18
CA LEU A 48 -0.85 15.96 0.93
C LEU A 48 -0.64 16.29 2.41
N CYS A 49 0.39 15.72 3.04
CA CYS A 49 0.76 16.03 4.41
C CYS A 49 1.48 17.38 4.57
N GLY A 50 1.83 18.07 3.47
CA GLY A 50 2.58 19.32 3.51
C GLY A 50 4.04 19.15 3.95
N GLY A 51 4.60 17.96 3.82
CA GLY A 51 5.96 17.67 4.26
C GLY A 51 6.34 16.20 4.27
N LYS A 52 7.63 15.94 4.52
CA LYS A 52 8.21 14.60 4.47
C LYS A 52 7.64 13.70 5.58
N VAL A 53 6.85 12.72 5.18
CA VAL A 53 6.26 11.70 6.06
C VAL A 53 7.26 10.58 6.37
N ASP A 54 6.98 9.80 7.41
CA ASP A 54 7.81 8.65 7.79
C ASP A 54 8.06 7.67 6.63
N ARG A 55 9.32 7.22 6.52
CA ARG A 55 9.72 6.20 5.53
C ARG A 55 8.98 4.88 5.71
N CYS A 56 8.46 4.60 6.92
CA CYS A 56 7.58 3.47 7.17
C CYS A 56 6.37 3.44 6.23
N VAL A 57 5.89 4.60 5.78
CA VAL A 57 4.77 4.68 4.83
C VAL A 57 5.17 4.13 3.46
N LEU A 58 6.36 4.47 2.98
CA LEU A 58 6.89 3.96 1.72
C LEU A 58 7.02 2.42 1.75
N TYR A 59 7.48 1.85 2.86
CA TYR A 59 7.62 0.40 2.99
C TYR A 59 6.28 -0.33 2.91
N VAL A 60 5.24 0.24 3.53
CA VAL A 60 3.88 -0.29 3.43
C VAL A 60 3.34 -0.16 2.01
N PHE A 61 3.58 0.95 1.32
CA PHE A 61 3.18 1.12 -0.09
C PHE A 61 3.86 0.11 -1.00
N ARG A 62 5.16 -0.14 -0.82
CA ARG A 62 5.90 -1.19 -1.54
C ARG A 62 5.32 -2.58 -1.30
N SER A 63 5.08 -2.92 -0.03
CA SER A 63 4.49 -4.21 0.34
C SER A 63 3.08 -4.38 -0.24
N ALA A 64 2.29 -3.29 -0.26
CA ALA A 64 0.93 -3.28 -0.77
C ALA A 64 0.86 -3.44 -2.28
N ILE A 65 1.72 -2.75 -3.03
CA ILE A 65 1.82 -2.88 -4.49
C ILE A 65 2.37 -4.26 -4.87
N TYR A 66 3.40 -4.74 -4.17
CA TYR A 66 3.90 -6.11 -4.36
C TYR A 66 2.78 -7.15 -4.15
N TYR A 67 1.94 -6.95 -3.13
CA TYR A 67 0.77 -7.80 -2.89
C TYR A 67 -0.27 -7.72 -4.02
N ALA A 68 -0.49 -6.52 -4.58
CA ALA A 68 -1.43 -6.31 -5.67
C ALA A 68 -0.94 -6.89 -7.02
N GLU A 69 0.36 -6.81 -7.29
CA GLU A 69 0.97 -7.27 -8.53
C GLU A 69 1.15 -8.78 -8.58
N HIS A 70 1.52 -9.40 -7.47
CA HIS A 70 1.73 -10.85 -7.40
C HIS A 70 0.46 -11.55 -6.94
N ASN A 71 0.04 -12.62 -7.62
CA ASN A 71 -1.06 -13.48 -7.13
C ASN A 71 -0.54 -14.67 -6.28
N GLN A 72 0.73 -15.03 -6.43
CA GLN A 72 1.46 -15.96 -5.58
C GLN A 72 2.42 -15.16 -4.72
N HIS A 73 2.10 -15.03 -3.43
CA HIS A 73 2.93 -14.27 -2.50
C HIS A 73 3.89 -15.18 -1.73
N ASP A 74 5.16 -14.81 -1.69
CA ASP A 74 6.08 -15.35 -0.70
C ASP A 74 5.67 -14.86 0.69
N ALA A 75 5.32 -15.77 1.59
CA ALA A 75 4.89 -15.46 2.95
C ALA A 75 5.91 -14.62 3.74
N GLU A 76 7.18 -14.66 3.34
CA GLU A 76 8.25 -13.86 3.92
C GLU A 76 8.29 -12.42 3.40
N LYS A 77 7.93 -12.17 2.13
CA LYS A 77 7.87 -10.82 1.52
C LYS A 77 6.57 -10.09 1.82
N LEU A 78 5.55 -10.83 2.22
CA LEU A 78 4.29 -10.31 2.76
C LEU A 78 4.48 -9.48 4.04
N LYS A 79 5.61 -9.64 4.71
CA LYS A 79 5.93 -8.91 5.92
C LYS A 79 6.42 -7.51 5.53
N TRP A 80 5.62 -6.48 5.74
CA TRP A 80 6.03 -5.08 5.45
C TRP A 80 7.38 -4.70 6.10
N TRP A 81 7.70 -5.27 7.27
CA TRP A 81 8.98 -5.05 7.95
C TRP A 81 10.18 -5.65 7.23
N ASN A 82 9.99 -6.51 6.23
CA ASN A 82 11.07 -7.00 5.37
C ASN A 82 11.52 -5.94 4.36
N TRP A 83 10.73 -4.87 4.18
CA TRP A 83 11.01 -3.77 3.26
C TRP A 83 11.70 -2.57 3.94
N LYS A 84 12.10 -2.72 5.22
CA LYS A 84 12.71 -1.66 6.05
C LYS A 84 14.19 -1.38 5.76
N ASP A 85 14.79 -2.10 4.81
CA ASP A 85 16.21 -2.02 4.45
C ASP A 85 16.57 -0.69 3.76
#